data_AF-A0A7J9KUS8-F1
#
_entry.id   AF-A0A7J9KUS8-F1
#
_cell.length_a   1.000
_cell.length_b   1.000
_cell.length_c   1.000
_cell.angle_alpha   90.00
_cell.angle_beta   90.00
_cell.angle_gamma   90.00
#
_symmetry.space_group_name_H-M   'P 1'
#
loop_
_entity.id
_entity.type
_entity.pdbx_description
1 polymer ?
#
loop_
_entity_poly.entity_id
_entity_poly.type
_entity_poly.pdbx_seq_one_letter_code
_entity_poly.pdbx_strand_id
1 'polypeptide(L)'
;MNVLRGIGVPESNILLLLNRQPRSLLYNPVRLKEIVEKAERMGFDPSTKMFLSVVIALKSMTKSTLEKKFDVYRRWGWSEQEIHEAFRRHPLCMTVSEDKVMAIMDFLVKKMGYSSTLIAKQPSILWKSFRKNIVPRALFARELLSQGFSRCGQ
;
A
#
# COMPACT_ATOMS: atom_id res chain seq x y z
N MET A 1 -7.44 1.98 22.12
CA MET A 1 -6.81 3.32 22.06
C MET A 1 -5.73 3.53 23.12
N ASN A 2 -5.95 3.14 24.37
CA ASN A 2 -4.90 3.20 25.40
C ASN A 2 -3.62 2.45 25.03
N VAL A 3 -3.74 1.33 24.29
CA VAL A 3 -2.59 0.61 23.73
C VAL A 3 -1.74 1.50 22.82
N LEU A 4 -2.36 2.25 21.89
CA LEU A 4 -1.64 3.14 20.97
C LEU A 4 -1.02 4.34 21.70
N ARG A 5 -1.72 4.88 22.69
CA ARG A 5 -1.19 5.97 23.52
C ARG A 5 0.00 5.52 24.37
N GLY A 6 -0.06 4.31 24.93
CA GLY A 6 1.00 3.74 25.77
C GLY A 6 2.31 3.43 25.04
N ILE A 7 2.26 3.22 23.73
CA ILE A 7 3.44 2.99 22.87
C ILE A 7 3.96 4.28 22.19
N GLY A 8 3.46 5.45 22.61
CA GLY A 8 3.93 6.73 22.10
C GLY A 8 3.37 7.16 20.74
N VAL A 9 2.25 6.57 20.26
CA VAL A 9 1.56 7.12 19.07
C VAL A 9 0.98 8.49 19.43
N PRO A 10 1.30 9.56 18.68
CA PRO A 10 0.78 10.90 18.95
C PRO A 10 -0.74 10.95 18.93
N GLU A 11 -1.34 11.76 19.79
CA GLU A 11 -2.81 11.88 19.87
C GLU A 11 -3.41 12.34 18.53
N SER A 12 -2.71 13.23 17.81
CA SER A 12 -3.10 13.66 16.45
C SER A 12 -3.16 12.51 15.45
N ASN A 13 -2.26 11.52 15.58
CA ASN A 13 -2.23 10.30 14.77
C ASN A 13 -3.38 9.36 15.16
N ILE A 14 -3.71 9.25 16.45
CA ILE A 14 -4.85 8.48 16.94
C ILE A 14 -6.16 9.07 16.42
N LEU A 15 -6.33 10.40 16.48
CA LEU A 15 -7.49 11.10 15.92
C LEU A 15 -7.59 10.92 14.40
N LEU A 16 -6.47 10.95 13.68
CA LEU A 16 -6.44 10.67 12.24
C LEU A 16 -6.91 9.25 11.92
N LEU A 17 -6.48 8.27 12.72
CA LEU A 17 -6.91 6.87 12.59
C LEU A 17 -8.42 6.74 12.82
N LEU A 18 -8.95 7.39 13.86
CA LEU A 18 -10.39 7.40 14.17
C LEU A 18 -11.22 7.98 13.04
N ASN A 19 -10.79 9.11 12.49
CA ASN A 19 -11.50 9.77 11.39
C ASN A 19 -11.47 8.94 10.10
N ARG A 20 -10.34 8.31 9.78
CA ARG A 20 -10.19 7.49 8.56
C ARG A 20 -10.82 6.11 8.67
N GLN A 21 -10.75 5.50 9.85
CA GLN A 21 -11.31 4.19 10.14
C GLN A 21 -11.95 4.20 11.52
N PRO A 22 -13.22 4.63 11.63
CA PRO A 22 -13.96 4.62 12.91
C PRO A 22 -14.05 3.20 13.52
N ARG A 23 -14.02 2.17 12.67
CA ARG A 23 -13.94 0.75 13.07
C ARG A 23 -12.65 0.40 13.84
N SER A 24 -11.70 1.31 13.96
CA SER A 24 -10.52 1.17 14.84
C SER A 24 -10.86 1.11 16.32
N LEU A 25 -12.02 1.64 16.72
CA LEU A 25 -12.54 1.50 18.08
C LEU A 25 -12.94 0.06 18.43
N LEU A 26 -13.27 -0.76 17.42
CA LEU A 26 -13.69 -2.15 17.58
C LEU A 26 -12.51 -3.13 17.60
N TYR A 27 -11.28 -2.63 17.79
CA TYR A 27 -10.10 -3.49 17.78
C TYR A 27 -10.06 -4.36 19.05
N ASN A 28 -9.90 -5.67 18.85
CA ASN A 28 -9.51 -6.57 19.92
C ASN A 28 -8.15 -6.10 20.49
N PRO A 29 -8.06 -5.78 21.80
CA PRO A 29 -6.84 -5.22 22.39
C PRO A 29 -5.61 -6.14 22.28
N VAL A 30 -5.81 -7.46 22.40
CA VAL A 30 -4.73 -8.47 22.32
C VAL A 30 -4.15 -8.48 20.91
N ARG A 31 -5.01 -8.62 19.90
CA ARG A 31 -4.58 -8.60 18.49
C ARG A 31 -3.95 -7.25 18.10
N LEU A 32 -4.45 -6.14 18.64
CA LEU A 32 -3.86 -4.83 18.39
C LEU A 32 -2.43 -4.74 18.93
N LYS A 33 -2.18 -5.27 20.14
CA LYS A 33 -0.84 -5.34 20.73
C LYS A 33 0.12 -6.15 19.86
N GLU A 34 -0.30 -7.33 19.40
CA GLU A 34 0.51 -8.17 18.49
C GLU A 34 0.86 -7.46 17.18
N ILE A 35 -0.09 -6.72 16.59
CA ILE A 35 0.12 -5.95 15.35
C ILE A 35 1.11 -4.80 15.60
N VAL A 36 0.96 -4.10 16.71
CA VAL A 36 1.86 -3.01 17.13
C VAL A 36 3.28 -3.54 17.28
N GLU A 37 3.47 -4.60 18.07
CA GLU A 37 4.80 -5.18 18.30
C GLU A 37 5.41 -5.69 16.98
N LYS A 38 4.57 -6.24 16.08
CA LYS A 38 5.02 -6.64 14.74
C LYS A 38 5.48 -5.45 13.90
N ALA A 39 4.76 -4.32 13.94
CA ALA A 39 5.15 -3.10 13.23
C ALA A 39 6.46 -2.52 13.77
N GLU A 40 6.66 -2.54 15.10
CA GLU A 40 7.91 -2.11 15.73
C GLU A 40 9.07 -3.03 15.34
N ARG A 41 8.88 -4.37 15.36
CA ARG A 41 9.89 -5.34 14.88
C ARG A 41 10.24 -5.16 13.41
N MET A 42 9.32 -4.65 12.59
CA MET A 42 9.57 -4.29 11.20
C MET A 42 10.31 -2.95 11.04
N GLY A 43 10.59 -2.24 12.15
CA GLY A 43 11.32 -0.99 12.18
C GLY A 43 10.49 0.24 11.81
N PHE A 44 9.16 0.19 12.00
CA PHE A 44 8.31 1.38 11.84
C PHE A 44 8.27 2.16 13.15
N ASP A 45 8.57 3.46 13.06
CA ASP A 45 8.52 4.38 14.20
C ASP A 45 7.06 4.75 14.58
N PRO A 46 6.58 4.41 15.80
CA PRO A 46 5.25 4.76 16.32
C PRO A 46 4.85 6.23 16.22
N SER A 47 5.82 7.14 16.18
CA SER A 47 5.58 8.59 16.07
C SER A 47 5.04 9.00 14.70
N THR A 48 5.23 8.16 13.68
CA THR A 48 4.98 8.53 12.28
C THR A 48 3.58 8.15 11.79
N LYS A 49 3.09 8.88 10.76
CA LYS A 49 1.87 8.49 10.04
C LYS A 49 2.03 7.17 9.28
N MET A 50 3.27 6.75 9.00
CA MET A 50 3.55 5.47 8.37
C MET A 50 3.20 4.31 9.30
N PHE A 51 3.46 4.47 10.60
CA PHE A 51 3.08 3.48 11.61
C PHE A 51 1.58 3.21 11.60
N LEU A 52 0.75 4.25 11.51
CA LEU A 52 -0.70 4.07 11.36
C LEU A 52 -1.05 3.28 10.10
N SER A 53 -0.36 3.56 8.99
CA SER A 53 -0.62 2.89 7.71
C SER A 53 -0.32 1.40 7.78
N VAL A 54 0.78 1.00 8.46
CA VAL A 54 1.11 -0.41 8.65
C VAL A 54 0.16 -1.10 9.64
N VAL A 55 -0.22 -0.44 10.74
CA VAL A 55 -1.21 -0.98 11.69
C VAL A 55 -2.54 -1.23 11.00
N ILE A 56 -3.01 -0.28 10.20
CA ILE A 56 -4.24 -0.43 9.39
C ILE A 56 -4.11 -1.62 8.43
N ALA A 57 -2.99 -1.71 7.70
CA ALA A 57 -2.76 -2.77 6.73
C ALA A 57 -2.77 -4.15 7.38
N LEU A 58 -1.94 -4.36 8.41
CA LEU A 58 -1.82 -5.63 9.13
C LEU A 58 -3.12 -6.03 9.83
N LYS A 59 -3.88 -5.06 10.36
CA LYS A 59 -5.18 -5.35 10.98
C LYS A 59 -6.19 -5.87 9.97
N SER A 60 -6.18 -5.35 8.75
CA SER A 60 -7.17 -5.68 7.73
C SER A 60 -7.03 -7.09 7.16
N MET A 61 -5.97 -7.82 7.52
CA MET A 61 -5.60 -9.10 6.94
C MET A 61 -5.17 -10.11 8.00
N THR A 62 -5.23 -11.39 7.66
CA THR A 62 -4.52 -12.44 8.40
C THR A 62 -3.12 -12.63 7.81
N LYS A 63 -2.25 -13.40 8.47
CA LYS A 63 -0.96 -13.80 7.90
C LYS A 63 -1.14 -14.53 6.56
N SER A 64 -2.11 -15.44 6.48
CA SER A 64 -2.41 -16.16 5.23
C SER A 64 -2.87 -15.21 4.12
N THR A 65 -3.69 -14.21 4.45
CA THR A 65 -4.11 -13.21 3.46
C THR A 65 -2.94 -12.36 2.98
N LEU A 66 -2.03 -11.96 3.87
CA LEU A 66 -0.82 -11.21 3.49
C LEU A 66 0.05 -12.02 2.52
N GLU A 67 0.23 -13.30 2.79
CA GLU A 67 1.08 -14.16 1.95
C GLU A 67 0.46 -14.38 0.56
N LYS A 68 -0.87 -14.52 0.48
CA LYS A 68 -1.59 -14.52 -0.80
C LYS A 68 -1.40 -13.22 -1.57
N LYS A 69 -1.32 -12.06 -0.89
CA LYS A 69 -1.00 -10.78 -1.57
C LYS A 69 0.41 -10.80 -2.14
N PHE A 70 1.37 -11.32 -1.41
CA PHE A 70 2.75 -11.44 -1.90
C PHE A 70 2.80 -12.34 -3.14
N ASP A 71 2.06 -13.45 -3.16
CA ASP A 71 1.94 -14.32 -4.34
C ASP A 71 1.38 -13.58 -5.57
N VAL A 72 0.39 -12.70 -5.39
CA VAL A 72 -0.11 -11.86 -6.50
C VAL A 72 1.01 -11.00 -7.08
N TYR A 73 1.84 -10.37 -6.25
CA TYR A 73 2.96 -9.55 -6.74
C TYR A 73 4.07 -10.40 -7.38
N ARG A 74 4.37 -11.58 -6.84
CA ARG A 74 5.31 -12.53 -7.48
C ARG A 74 4.88 -12.91 -8.88
N ARG A 75 3.58 -13.14 -9.11
CA ARG A 75 3.02 -13.43 -10.45
C ARG A 75 3.23 -12.30 -11.46
N TRP A 76 3.46 -11.08 -10.98
CA TRP A 76 3.83 -9.93 -11.82
C TRP A 76 5.34 -9.67 -11.88
N GLY A 77 6.15 -10.65 -11.46
CA GLY A 77 7.60 -10.63 -11.57
C GLY A 77 8.30 -9.81 -10.49
N TRP A 78 7.62 -9.43 -9.40
CA TRP A 78 8.29 -8.75 -8.29
C TRP A 78 9.11 -9.77 -7.49
N SER A 79 10.36 -9.43 -7.22
CA SER A 79 11.22 -10.14 -6.28
C SER A 79 10.74 -9.96 -4.83
N GLU A 80 11.18 -10.84 -3.93
CA GLU A 80 10.92 -10.68 -2.48
C GLU A 80 11.34 -9.29 -2.00
N GLN A 81 12.51 -8.83 -2.43
CA GLN A 81 13.01 -7.50 -2.04
C GLN A 81 12.07 -6.39 -2.51
N GLU A 82 11.62 -6.42 -3.77
CA GLU A 82 10.69 -5.40 -4.30
C GLU A 82 9.35 -5.41 -3.56
N ILE A 83 8.83 -6.58 -3.18
CA ILE A 83 7.59 -6.71 -2.41
C ILE A 83 7.77 -6.08 -1.02
N HIS A 84 8.86 -6.40 -0.33
CA HIS A 84 9.15 -5.86 1.00
C HIS A 84 9.39 -4.34 0.97
N GLU A 85 10.11 -3.83 -0.03
CA GLU A 85 10.32 -2.40 -0.24
C GLU A 85 9.01 -1.67 -0.58
N ALA A 86 8.17 -2.25 -1.43
CA ALA A 86 6.86 -1.73 -1.76
C ALA A 86 5.96 -1.65 -0.52
N PHE A 87 5.95 -2.70 0.30
CA PHE A 87 5.24 -2.72 1.57
C PHE A 87 5.75 -1.64 2.52
N ARG A 88 7.07 -1.49 2.65
CA ARG A 88 7.68 -0.48 3.53
C ARG A 88 7.34 0.93 3.10
N ARG A 89 7.33 1.20 1.79
CA ARG A 89 7.02 2.51 1.21
C ARG A 89 5.53 2.84 1.31
N HIS A 90 4.65 1.86 1.16
CA HIS A 90 3.21 2.07 1.21
C HIS A 90 2.45 0.82 1.67
N PRO A 91 2.30 0.57 2.99
CA PRO A 91 1.68 -0.65 3.50
C PRO A 91 0.24 -0.88 3.00
N LEU A 92 -0.48 0.20 2.68
CA LEU A 92 -1.85 0.16 2.17
C LEU A 92 -1.96 -0.46 0.76
N CYS A 93 -0.85 -0.68 0.04
CA CYS A 93 -0.90 -1.44 -1.20
C CYS A 93 -1.40 -2.88 -0.97
N MET A 94 -1.10 -3.47 0.20
CA MET A 94 -1.51 -4.84 0.54
C MET A 94 -3.01 -4.95 0.86
N THR A 95 -3.68 -3.84 1.18
CA THR A 95 -5.12 -3.85 1.49
C THR A 95 -6.00 -3.83 0.24
N VAL A 96 -5.40 -3.71 -0.95
CA VAL A 96 -6.12 -3.67 -2.22
C VAL A 96 -6.58 -5.08 -2.59
N SER A 97 -7.80 -5.26 -3.10
CA SER A 97 -8.30 -6.58 -3.52
C SER A 97 -7.42 -7.18 -4.62
N GLU A 98 -7.33 -8.52 -4.66
CA GLU A 98 -6.49 -9.23 -5.65
C GLU A 98 -6.95 -8.89 -7.07
N ASP A 99 -8.26 -8.94 -7.31
CA ASP A 99 -8.87 -8.56 -8.61
C ASP A 99 -8.50 -7.15 -9.05
N LYS A 100 -8.47 -6.20 -8.11
CA LYS A 100 -8.10 -4.82 -8.43
C LYS A 100 -6.61 -4.71 -8.75
N VAL A 101 -5.74 -5.41 -8.02
CA VAL A 101 -4.30 -5.46 -8.35
C VAL A 101 -4.11 -6.07 -9.74
N MET A 102 -4.74 -7.21 -10.02
CA MET A 102 -4.67 -7.87 -11.33
C MET A 102 -5.14 -6.95 -12.45
N ALA A 103 -6.28 -6.28 -12.29
CA ALA A 103 -6.80 -5.35 -13.30
C ALA A 103 -5.89 -4.14 -13.54
N ILE A 104 -5.30 -3.58 -12.48
CA ILE A 104 -4.36 -2.46 -12.60
C ILE A 104 -3.09 -2.89 -13.32
N MET A 105 -2.52 -4.04 -12.93
CA MET A 105 -1.27 -4.54 -13.50
C MET A 105 -1.46 -4.98 -14.96
N ASP A 106 -2.58 -5.63 -15.29
CA ASP A 106 -2.91 -5.98 -16.67
C ASP A 106 -3.00 -4.74 -17.57
N PHE A 107 -3.67 -3.69 -17.09
CA PHE A 107 -3.75 -2.43 -17.80
C PHE A 107 -2.38 -1.73 -17.93
N LEU A 108 -1.67 -1.51 -16.83
CA LEU A 108 -0.43 -0.74 -16.85
C LEU A 108 0.71 -1.50 -17.55
N VAL A 109 0.89 -2.78 -17.23
CA VAL A 109 2.01 -3.56 -17.77
C VAL A 109 1.70 -4.04 -19.18
N LYS A 110 0.59 -4.76 -19.38
CA LYS A 110 0.32 -5.39 -20.69
C LYS A 110 -0.21 -4.40 -21.72
N LYS A 111 -1.18 -3.54 -21.34
CA LYS A 111 -1.83 -2.62 -22.29
C LYS A 111 -1.05 -1.32 -22.51
N MET A 112 -0.38 -0.81 -21.47
CA MET A 112 0.33 0.47 -21.54
C MET A 112 1.85 0.33 -21.61
N GLY A 113 2.40 -0.88 -21.47
CA GLY A 113 3.84 -1.15 -21.62
C GLY A 113 4.70 -0.62 -20.47
N TYR A 114 4.12 -0.29 -19.31
CA TYR A 114 4.92 0.10 -18.14
C TYR A 114 5.68 -1.08 -17.57
N SER A 115 6.91 -0.85 -17.14
CA SER A 115 7.66 -1.85 -16.39
C SER A 115 6.98 -2.18 -15.05
N SER A 116 6.81 -3.47 -14.77
CA SER A 116 6.29 -3.96 -13.49
C SER A 116 7.14 -3.50 -12.29
N THR A 117 8.47 -3.47 -12.46
CA THR A 117 9.41 -3.04 -11.41
C THR A 117 9.31 -1.54 -11.11
N LEU A 118 8.93 -0.72 -12.10
CA LEU A 118 8.61 0.70 -11.86
C LEU A 118 7.35 0.86 -11.02
N ILE A 119 6.37 -0.03 -11.19
CA ILE A 119 5.16 -0.03 -10.35
C ILE A 119 5.52 -0.45 -8.92
N ALA A 120 6.42 -1.43 -8.74
CA ALA A 120 6.93 -1.83 -7.42
C ALA A 120 7.60 -0.67 -6.67
N LYS A 121 8.34 0.17 -7.39
CA LYS A 121 8.96 1.39 -6.84
C LYS A 121 7.92 2.46 -6.45
N GLN A 122 6.72 2.44 -7.03
CA GLN A 122 5.63 3.38 -6.72
C GLN A 122 4.31 2.67 -6.32
N PRO A 123 4.29 1.95 -5.18
CA PRO A 123 3.16 1.10 -4.78
C PRO A 123 1.87 1.87 -4.44
N SER A 124 1.98 3.19 -4.21
CA SER A 124 0.83 4.06 -3.93
C SER A 124 -0.17 4.14 -5.09
N ILE A 125 0.25 3.81 -6.32
CA ILE A 125 -0.64 3.78 -7.49
C ILE A 125 -1.73 2.71 -7.35
N LEU A 126 -1.42 1.57 -6.73
CA LEU A 126 -2.35 0.45 -6.55
C LEU A 126 -3.55 0.82 -5.66
N TRP A 127 -3.33 1.76 -4.75
CA TRP A 127 -4.36 2.24 -3.83
C TRP A 127 -5.36 3.19 -4.52
N LYS A 128 -4.97 3.86 -5.62
CA LYS A 128 -5.84 4.80 -6.35
C LYS A 128 -7.03 4.11 -7.01
N SER A 129 -8.04 4.89 -7.39
CA SER A 129 -9.18 4.37 -8.15
C SER A 129 -8.74 3.99 -9.56
N PHE A 130 -8.98 2.74 -9.95
CA PHE A 130 -8.58 2.25 -11.26
C PHE A 130 -9.23 3.05 -12.39
N ARG A 131 -10.57 3.10 -12.43
CA ARG A 131 -11.32 3.80 -13.48
C ARG A 131 -11.22 5.33 -13.39
N LYS A 132 -11.25 5.91 -12.18
CA LYS A 132 -11.31 7.37 -12.02
C LYS A 132 -9.93 8.06 -12.06
N ASN A 133 -8.85 7.37 -11.72
CA ASN A 133 -7.53 7.99 -11.59
C ASN A 133 -6.48 7.36 -12.50
N ILE A 134 -6.37 6.03 -12.51
CA ILE A 134 -5.26 5.35 -13.20
C ILE A 134 -5.47 5.38 -14.71
N VAL A 135 -6.64 4.95 -15.20
CA VAL A 135 -6.94 4.90 -16.63
C VAL A 135 -6.82 6.27 -17.32
N PRO A 136 -7.46 7.35 -16.84
CA PRO A 136 -7.40 8.65 -17.51
C PRO A 136 -5.98 9.20 -17.59
N ARG A 137 -5.21 9.08 -16.50
CA ARG A 137 -3.83 9.60 -16.44
C ARG A 137 -2.86 8.81 -17.31
N ALA A 138 -3.01 7.49 -17.36
CA ALA A 138 -2.17 6.65 -18.21
C ALA A 138 -2.44 6.90 -19.70
N LEU A 139 -3.71 7.02 -20.09
CA LEU A 139 -4.09 7.34 -21.47
C LEU A 139 -3.58 8.73 -21.88
N PHE A 140 -3.75 9.73 -21.01
CA PHE A 140 -3.22 11.06 -21.24
C PHE A 140 -1.70 11.08 -21.34
N ALA A 141 -0.99 10.36 -20.46
CA ALA A 141 0.47 10.26 -20.54
C ALA A 141 0.94 9.59 -21.84
N ARG A 142 0.22 8.57 -22.33
CA ARG A 142 0.53 7.93 -23.61
C ARG A 142 0.30 8.88 -24.78
N GLU A 143 -0.77 9.66 -24.76
CA GLU A 143 -1.07 10.68 -25.76
C GLU A 143 0.02 11.76 -25.81
N LEU A 144 0.47 12.26 -24.66
CA LEU A 144 1.58 13.19 -24.60
C LEU A 144 2.88 12.61 -25.18
N LEU A 145 3.16 11.34 -24.90
CA LEU A 145 4.34 10.66 -25.45
C LEU A 145 4.25 10.48 -26.96
N SER A 146 3.06 10.22 -27.53
CA SER A 146 2.88 10.16 -28.99
C SER A 146 3.02 11.53 -29.67
N GLN A 147 2.81 12.63 -28.93
CA GLN A 147 3.02 14.00 -29.42
C GLN A 147 4.48 14.48 -29.29
N GLY A 148 5.40 13.61 -28.86
CA GLY A 148 6.84 13.94 -28.78
C GLY A 148 7.27 14.65 -27.50
N PHE A 149 6.40 14.76 -26.48
CA PHE A 149 6.81 15.23 -25.17
C PHE A 149 7.60 14.13 -24.45
N SER A 150 8.90 14.02 -24.73
CA SER A 150 9.80 13.07 -24.10
C SER A 150 9.91 13.31 -22.58
N ARG A 151 10.04 12.23 -21.81
CA ARG A 151 10.37 12.31 -20.38
C ARG A 151 11.73 13.00 -20.24
N CYS A 152 11.76 14.14 -19.55
CA CYS A 152 13.00 14.79 -19.17
C CYS A 152 13.72 13.91 -18.13
N GLY A 153 14.86 13.32 -18.51
CA GLY A 153 15.77 12.60 -17.60
C GLY A 153 15.54 11.08 -17.50
N GLN A 154 16.36 10.32 -18.23
CA GLN A 154 16.98 9.09 -17.71
C GLN A 154 18.41 9.42 -17.33
#